data_AF-A0A661VEG3-F1
#
_entry.id   AF-A0A661VEG3-F1
#
_cell.length_a   1.000
_cell.length_b   1.000
_cell.length_c   1.000
_cell.angle_alpha   90.00
_cell.angle_beta   90.00
_cell.angle_gamma   90.00
#
_symmetry.space_group_name_H-M   'P 1'
#
loop_
_entity.id
_entity.type
_entity.pdbx_description
1 polymer ?
#
loop_
_entity_poly.entity_id
_entity_poly.type
_entity_poly.pdbx_seq_one_letter_code
_entity_poly.pdbx_strand_id
1 'polypeptide(L)'
;MRQNELSPAPGSKKERKRVGRGNGSGHGTYSGRGSKGQKSRSGFSLKPGFEGGQLPLIRRLPRKRGFTNIFRVEYSIVNLDKLSLFEAGSEVTPERLLAAGVVKSLRHPVKILAGGDISYPLSVKADKFSAAARAKIEAAGGTVEEVVRATETG
;
A
#
# COMPACT_ATOMS: atom_id res chain seq x y z
N MET A 1 -12.63 -34.77 -8.72
CA MET A 1 -13.85 -34.58 -7.92
C MET A 1 -15.05 -34.82 -8.81
N ARG A 2 -15.91 -35.77 -8.47
CA ARG A 2 -17.19 -35.95 -9.16
C ARG A 2 -18.18 -34.91 -8.62
N GLN A 3 -19.21 -34.55 -9.41
CA GLN A 3 -20.16 -33.49 -9.03
C GLN A 3 -20.88 -33.77 -7.69
N ASN A 4 -21.03 -35.05 -7.33
CA ASN A 4 -21.63 -35.54 -6.10
C ASN A 4 -20.71 -35.49 -4.86
N GLU A 5 -19.44 -35.12 -5.01
CA GLU A 5 -18.43 -35.11 -3.93
C GLU A 5 -17.92 -33.69 -3.63
N LEU A 6 -18.59 -32.66 -4.16
CA LEU A 6 -18.21 -31.26 -3.96
C LEU A 6 -18.44 -30.85 -2.50
N SER A 7 -17.35 -30.61 -1.78
CA SER A 7 -17.37 -29.97 -0.46
C SER A 7 -16.53 -28.69 -0.51
N PRO A 8 -16.99 -27.59 0.11
CA PRO A 8 -16.19 -26.38 0.21
C PRO A 8 -15.01 -26.60 1.16
N ALA A 9 -13.91 -25.89 0.92
CA ALA A 9 -12.79 -25.88 1.87
C ALA A 9 -13.28 -25.45 3.27
N PRO A 10 -12.79 -26.08 4.35
CA PRO A 10 -13.25 -25.76 5.70
C PRO A 10 -13.04 -24.27 6.00
N GLY A 11 -14.09 -23.60 6.50
CA GLY A 11 -14.06 -22.18 6.83
C GLY A 11 -14.29 -21.21 5.66
N SER A 12 -14.32 -21.68 4.41
CA SER A 12 -14.60 -20.85 3.22
C SER A 12 -16.05 -20.32 3.18
N LYS A 13 -16.99 -21.08 3.76
CA LYS A 13 -18.40 -20.71 3.85
C LYS A 13 -18.87 -20.75 5.30
N LYS A 14 -19.51 -19.66 5.74
CA LYS A 14 -20.20 -19.57 7.03
C LYS A 14 -21.68 -19.37 6.78
N GLU A 15 -22.52 -19.91 7.66
CA GLU A 15 -23.95 -19.68 7.58
C GLU A 15 -24.29 -18.20 7.81
N ARG A 16 -25.20 -17.65 6.99
CA ARG A 16 -25.63 -16.26 7.15
C ARG A 16 -26.46 -16.11 8.42
N LYS A 17 -26.22 -15.06 9.18
CA LYS A 17 -27.08 -14.64 10.28
C LYS A 17 -28.42 -14.14 9.74
N ARG A 18 -29.50 -14.89 9.98
CA ARG A 18 -30.86 -14.51 9.59
C ARG A 18 -31.54 -13.80 10.76
N VAL A 19 -31.79 -12.49 10.64
CA VAL A 19 -32.46 -11.68 11.67
C VAL A 19 -33.99 -11.68 11.46
N GLY A 20 -34.75 -11.54 12.54
CA GLY A 20 -36.22 -11.47 12.50
C GLY A 20 -36.89 -12.79 12.11
N ARG A 21 -36.37 -13.93 12.59
CA ARG A 21 -36.92 -15.29 12.34
C ARG A 21 -37.13 -16.05 13.64
N GLY A 22 -37.96 -15.49 14.52
CA GLY A 22 -38.29 -16.09 15.82
C GLY A 22 -37.19 -15.97 16.88
N ASN A 23 -37.57 -16.21 18.13
CA ASN A 23 -36.72 -15.94 19.30
C ASN A 23 -35.63 -17.00 19.55
N GLY A 24 -35.78 -18.22 19.04
CA GLY A 24 -34.76 -19.27 19.16
C GLY A 24 -33.39 -18.89 18.55
N SER A 25 -33.36 -17.90 17.66
CA SER A 25 -32.13 -17.35 17.07
C SER A 25 -31.42 -16.29 17.91
N GLY A 26 -32.04 -15.79 19.00
CA GLY A 26 -31.57 -14.62 19.76
C GLY A 26 -31.73 -13.27 19.03
N HIS A 27 -32.22 -13.27 17.78
CA HIS A 27 -32.36 -12.08 16.93
C HIS A 27 -33.80 -11.93 16.41
N GLY A 28 -34.78 -12.42 17.15
CA GLY A 28 -36.20 -12.41 16.79
C GLY A 28 -36.85 -11.05 16.99
N THR A 29 -37.53 -10.87 18.13
CA THR A 29 -38.43 -9.74 18.43
C THR A 29 -37.87 -8.36 18.04
N TYR A 30 -36.61 -8.06 18.34
CA TYR A 30 -36.02 -6.74 18.08
C TYR A 30 -34.98 -6.74 16.96
N SER A 31 -34.73 -7.89 16.31
CA SER A 31 -33.75 -8.01 15.22
C SER A 31 -32.36 -7.41 15.53
N GLY A 32 -31.97 -7.38 16.81
CA GLY A 32 -30.71 -6.79 17.30
C GLY A 32 -30.69 -5.25 17.43
N ARG A 33 -31.82 -4.56 17.23
CA ARG A 33 -31.91 -3.08 17.24
C ARG A 33 -32.45 -2.48 18.55
N GLY A 34 -32.90 -3.30 19.49
CA GLY A 34 -33.59 -2.87 20.70
C GLY A 34 -35.03 -2.41 20.42
N SER A 35 -35.74 -1.95 21.47
CA SER A 35 -37.19 -1.71 21.40
C SER A 35 -37.57 -0.30 20.89
N LYS A 36 -36.82 0.74 21.27
CA LYS A 36 -37.16 2.14 21.00
C LYS A 36 -35.92 2.97 20.62
N GLY A 37 -36.13 4.24 20.30
CA GLY A 37 -35.06 5.19 19.94
C GLY A 37 -34.84 5.31 18.44
N GLN A 38 -34.14 6.37 18.03
CA GLN A 38 -33.93 6.72 16.62
C GLN A 38 -33.29 5.55 15.83
N LYS A 39 -32.33 4.84 16.42
CA LYS A 39 -31.63 3.68 15.83
C LYS A 39 -32.54 2.48 15.54
N SER A 40 -33.69 2.36 16.21
CA SER A 40 -34.61 1.24 16.01
C SER A 40 -35.54 1.41 14.80
N ARG A 41 -35.67 2.63 14.27
CA ARG A 41 -36.62 2.97 13.19
C ARG A 41 -36.10 2.55 11.82
N SER A 42 -37.04 2.25 10.91
CA SER A 42 -36.74 2.00 9.50
C SER A 42 -36.08 3.23 8.87
N GLY A 43 -35.13 3.01 7.98
CA GLY A 43 -34.42 4.10 7.30
C GLY A 43 -33.48 4.93 8.19
N PHE A 44 -33.28 4.56 9.46
CA PHE A 44 -32.34 5.29 10.31
C PHE A 44 -30.92 5.26 9.72
N SER A 45 -30.39 6.45 9.49
CA SER A 45 -29.00 6.71 9.14
C SER A 45 -28.53 7.90 9.97
N LEU A 46 -27.32 7.81 10.49
CA LEU A 46 -26.64 8.93 11.13
C LEU A 46 -25.41 9.25 10.31
N LYS A 47 -25.19 10.53 10.01
CA LYS A 47 -23.96 10.95 9.34
C LYS A 47 -22.74 10.55 10.19
N PRO A 48 -21.79 9.78 9.64
CA PRO A 48 -20.55 9.49 10.35
C PRO A 48 -19.87 10.80 10.80
N GLY A 49 -19.50 10.87 12.08
CA GLY A 49 -18.93 12.07 12.69
C GLY A 49 -19.93 13.08 13.25
N PHE A 50 -21.23 12.76 13.35
CA PHE A 50 -22.19 13.58 14.09
C PHE A 50 -22.06 13.38 15.60
N GLU A 51 -21.83 14.46 16.34
CA GLU A 51 -21.59 14.48 17.79
C GLU A 51 -22.78 15.07 18.58
N GLY A 52 -24.02 14.77 18.18
CA GLY A 52 -25.20 15.11 18.99
C GLY A 52 -25.58 16.60 19.04
N GLY A 53 -25.08 17.42 18.10
CA GLY A 53 -25.29 18.87 18.07
C GLY A 53 -24.03 19.67 18.42
N GLN A 54 -22.99 19.00 18.93
CA GLN A 54 -21.68 19.62 19.07
C GLN A 54 -21.03 19.84 17.68
N LEU A 55 -20.16 20.85 17.57
CA LEU A 55 -19.37 21.06 16.37
C LEU A 55 -18.47 19.84 16.11
N PRO A 56 -18.57 19.11 15.00
CA PRO A 56 -17.77 17.90 14.77
C PRO A 56 -16.26 18.14 14.84
N LEU A 57 -15.49 17.14 15.31
CA LEU A 57 -14.04 17.23 15.44
C LEU A 57 -13.33 17.76 14.17
N ILE A 58 -13.74 17.28 12.99
CA ILE A 58 -13.18 17.69 11.70
C ILE A 58 -13.32 19.21 11.46
N ARG A 59 -14.36 19.84 12.03
CA ARG A 59 -14.58 21.29 11.95
C ARG A 59 -13.88 22.07 13.06
N ARG A 60 -13.58 21.44 14.20
CA ARG A 60 -12.80 22.07 15.28
C ARG A 60 -11.32 22.20 14.93
N LEU A 61 -10.80 21.24 14.17
CA LEU A 61 -9.39 21.24 13.77
C LEU A 61 -9.10 22.31 12.70
N PRO A 62 -7.91 22.94 12.73
CA PRO A 62 -7.47 23.85 11.69
C PRO A 62 -7.47 23.16 10.32
N ARG A 63 -8.28 23.68 9.39
CA ARG A 63 -8.49 23.07 8.07
C ARG A 63 -7.27 23.15 7.16
N LYS A 64 -6.48 24.23 7.26
CA LYS A 64 -5.31 24.48 6.41
C LYS A 64 -4.04 24.25 7.22
N ARG A 65 -3.48 23.04 7.17
CA ARG A 65 -2.15 22.74 7.74
C ARG A 65 -1.01 23.10 6.78
N GLY A 66 -1.27 23.09 5.47
CA GLY A 66 -0.30 23.37 4.41
C GLY A 66 -0.95 23.34 3.03
N PHE A 67 -0.14 23.29 1.97
CA PHE A 67 -0.59 23.18 0.58
C PHE A 67 0.00 21.92 -0.10
N THR A 68 -0.66 21.45 -1.15
CA THR A 68 -0.19 20.31 -1.96
C THR A 68 0.66 20.82 -3.12
N ASN A 69 1.93 20.42 -3.19
CA ASN A 69 2.79 20.69 -4.35
C ASN A 69 2.46 19.72 -5.49
N ILE A 70 1.89 20.23 -6.59
CA ILE A 70 1.54 19.45 -7.79
C ILE A 70 2.74 18.98 -8.61
N PHE A 71 3.89 19.63 -8.46
CA PHE A 71 5.14 19.32 -9.17
C PHE A 71 6.07 18.42 -8.35
N ARG A 72 5.56 17.82 -7.27
CA ARG A 72 6.37 16.91 -6.46
C ARG A 72 6.72 15.68 -7.29
N VAL A 73 8.03 15.49 -7.54
CA VAL A 73 8.55 14.26 -8.14
C VAL A 73 8.57 13.16 -7.08
N GLU A 74 7.76 12.13 -7.29
CA GLU A 74 7.78 10.91 -6.49
C GLU A 74 8.74 9.90 -7.13
N TYR A 75 9.61 9.31 -6.30
CA TYR A 75 10.59 8.33 -6.74
C TYR A 75 10.17 6.91 -6.32
N SER A 76 10.39 5.95 -7.20
CA SER A 76 10.40 4.53 -6.87
C SER A 76 11.65 4.20 -6.06
N ILE A 77 11.47 3.92 -4.77
CA ILE A 77 12.58 3.65 -3.86
C ILE A 77 13.02 2.19 -3.98
N VAL A 78 14.32 1.98 -4.18
CA VAL A 78 14.98 0.67 -4.13
C VAL A 78 16.11 0.73 -3.11
N ASN A 79 16.15 -0.24 -2.22
CA ASN A 79 17.20 -0.39 -1.21
C ASN A 79 18.26 -1.37 -1.73
N LEU A 80 19.47 -1.32 -1.14
CA LEU A 80 20.59 -2.19 -1.52
C LEU A 80 20.30 -3.67 -1.27
N ASP A 81 19.53 -4.00 -0.24
CA ASP A 81 19.06 -5.36 0.05
C ASP A 81 18.37 -6.05 -1.14
N LYS A 82 17.56 -5.31 -1.90
CA LYS A 82 16.87 -5.84 -3.10
C LYS A 82 17.80 -6.02 -4.29
N LEU A 83 18.96 -5.39 -4.27
CA LEU A 83 19.97 -5.55 -5.33
C LEU A 83 20.75 -6.87 -5.18
N SER A 84 20.64 -7.55 -4.03
CA SER A 84 21.26 -8.86 -3.81
C SER A 84 20.67 -9.98 -4.69
N LEU A 85 19.57 -9.71 -5.40
CA LEU A 85 18.95 -10.64 -6.35
C LEU A 85 19.74 -10.76 -7.66
N PHE A 86 20.58 -9.78 -7.97
CA PHE A 86 21.35 -9.74 -9.22
C PHE A 86 22.73 -10.35 -9.04
N GLU A 87 23.26 -11.01 -10.06
CA GLU A 87 24.60 -11.64 -10.00
C GLU A 87 25.73 -10.60 -9.92
N ALA A 88 26.89 -11.02 -9.42
CA ALA A 88 28.06 -10.16 -9.32
C ALA A 88 28.52 -9.65 -10.69
N GLY A 89 28.85 -8.35 -10.78
CA GLY A 89 29.25 -7.68 -12.01
C GLY A 89 28.09 -7.39 -12.98
N SER A 90 26.85 -7.71 -12.63
CA SER A 90 25.70 -7.42 -13.49
C SER A 90 25.35 -5.93 -13.49
N GLU A 91 24.85 -5.49 -14.65
CA GLU A 91 24.31 -4.15 -14.83
C GLU A 91 22.86 -4.09 -14.34
N VAL A 92 22.59 -3.25 -13.37
CA VAL A 92 21.25 -3.00 -12.80
C VAL A 92 20.71 -1.72 -13.44
N THR A 93 19.81 -1.88 -14.42
CA THR A 93 19.09 -0.78 -15.06
C THR A 93 17.64 -0.70 -14.54
N PRO A 94 16.93 0.43 -14.72
CA PRO A 94 15.52 0.53 -14.36
C PRO A 94 14.65 -0.55 -15.02
N GLU A 95 14.94 -0.90 -16.27
CA GLU A 95 14.24 -1.95 -17.02
C GLU A 95 14.48 -3.34 -16.42
N ARG A 96 15.72 -3.65 -16.00
CA ARG A 96 16.01 -4.90 -15.29
C ARG A 96 15.33 -4.96 -13.93
N LEU A 97 15.24 -3.83 -13.22
CA LEU A 97 14.48 -3.76 -11.97
C LEU A 97 12.98 -4.01 -12.18
N LEU A 98 12.43 -3.61 -13.31
CA LEU A 98 11.05 -3.92 -13.70
C LEU A 98 10.89 -5.42 -14.03
N ALA A 99 11.79 -5.98 -14.85
CA ALA A 99 11.76 -7.38 -15.24
C ALA A 99 11.91 -8.33 -14.04
N ALA A 100 12.76 -7.97 -13.07
CA ALA A 100 12.91 -8.69 -11.81
C ALA A 100 11.76 -8.46 -10.81
N GLY A 101 10.79 -7.59 -11.12
CA GLY A 101 9.65 -7.28 -10.25
C GLY A 101 10.02 -6.45 -9.01
N VAL A 102 11.24 -5.91 -8.94
CA VAL A 102 11.71 -5.05 -7.85
C VAL A 102 10.98 -3.71 -7.87
N VAL A 103 10.72 -3.19 -9.08
CA VAL A 103 9.91 -2.00 -9.33
C VAL A 103 8.68 -2.41 -10.15
N LYS A 104 7.49 -1.91 -9.80
CA LYS A 104 6.23 -2.27 -10.48
C LYS A 104 5.98 -1.47 -11.76
N SER A 105 6.55 -0.26 -11.87
CA SER A 105 6.32 0.65 -12.98
C SER A 105 7.49 1.62 -13.14
N LEU A 106 7.82 1.94 -14.40
CA LEU A 106 8.83 2.94 -14.77
C LEU A 106 8.27 4.37 -14.82
N ARG A 107 7.00 4.58 -14.45
CA ARG A 107 6.37 5.91 -14.42
C ARG A 107 7.09 6.89 -13.50
N HIS A 108 7.65 6.38 -12.40
CA HIS A 108 8.37 7.18 -11.43
C HIS A 108 9.88 6.95 -11.58
N PRO A 109 10.71 8.00 -11.46
CA PRO A 109 12.16 7.86 -11.44
C PRO A 109 12.61 6.95 -10.28
N VAL A 110 13.66 6.18 -10.48
CA VAL A 110 14.19 5.23 -9.49
C VAL A 110 15.23 5.92 -8.62
N LYS A 111 15.05 5.82 -7.30
CA LYS A 111 16.04 6.30 -6.32
C LYS A 111 16.58 5.17 -5.48
N ILE A 112 17.91 5.07 -5.40
CA ILE A 112 18.59 4.04 -4.61
C ILE A 112 19.00 4.57 -3.23
N LEU A 113 18.62 3.82 -2.20
CA LEU A 113 18.88 4.12 -0.79
C LEU A 113 19.74 3.03 -0.13
N ALA A 114 20.43 3.41 0.95
CA ALA A 114 21.45 2.60 1.61
C ALA A 114 20.92 1.50 2.56
N GLY A 115 19.65 1.10 2.41
CA GLY A 115 19.06 0.05 3.25
C GLY A 115 19.63 -1.32 2.89
N GLY A 116 20.30 -1.99 3.82
CA GLY A 116 21.01 -3.25 3.59
C GLY A 116 22.48 -3.06 3.18
N ASP A 117 23.13 -4.17 2.86
CA ASP A 117 24.55 -4.25 2.49
C ASP A 117 24.71 -4.98 1.16
N ILE A 118 25.77 -4.63 0.43
CA ILE A 118 26.17 -5.27 -0.83
C ILE A 118 27.58 -5.82 -0.62
N SER A 119 27.76 -7.11 -0.90
CA SER A 119 29.03 -7.80 -0.69
C SER A 119 29.85 -7.99 -1.97
N TYR A 120 29.29 -7.67 -3.14
CA TYR A 120 29.92 -7.88 -4.44
C TYR A 120 29.70 -6.69 -5.37
N PRO A 121 30.60 -6.46 -6.34
CA PRO A 121 30.51 -5.30 -7.23
C PRO A 121 29.28 -5.40 -8.13
N LEU A 122 28.55 -4.30 -8.27
CA LEU A 122 27.40 -4.14 -9.17
C LEU A 122 27.55 -2.83 -9.95
N SER A 123 27.17 -2.83 -11.23
CA SER A 123 27.07 -1.60 -12.02
C SER A 123 25.63 -1.10 -11.98
N VAL A 124 25.37 -0.01 -11.28
CA VAL A 124 23.99 0.41 -10.98
C VAL A 124 23.66 1.73 -11.67
N LYS A 125 22.63 1.69 -12.54
CA LYS A 125 22.10 2.83 -13.29
C LYS A 125 20.73 3.23 -12.75
N ALA A 126 20.62 4.43 -12.21
CA ALA A 126 19.34 4.94 -11.71
C ALA A 126 19.23 6.47 -11.83
N ASP A 127 18.03 7.01 -11.64
CA ASP A 127 17.77 8.45 -11.75
C ASP A 127 18.36 9.24 -10.57
N LYS A 128 18.46 8.62 -9.38
CA LYS A 128 19.02 9.29 -8.19
C LYS A 128 19.58 8.31 -7.17
N PHE A 129 20.56 8.76 -6.40
CA PHE A 129 21.15 7.96 -5.32
C PHE A 129 21.23 8.78 -4.02
N SER A 130 21.12 8.11 -2.88
CA SER A 130 21.52 8.70 -1.60
C SER A 130 23.04 8.68 -1.46
N ALA A 131 23.62 9.67 -0.78
CA ALA A 131 25.08 9.74 -0.55
C ALA A 131 25.61 8.47 0.14
N ALA A 132 24.89 7.96 1.14
CA ALA A 132 25.25 6.72 1.82
C ALA A 132 25.18 5.49 0.90
N ALA A 133 24.24 5.44 -0.06
CA ALA A 133 24.15 4.34 -1.01
C ALA A 133 25.32 4.35 -1.99
N ARG A 134 25.72 5.53 -2.50
CA ARG A 134 26.89 5.66 -3.37
C ARG A 134 28.14 5.13 -2.68
N ALA A 135 28.39 5.60 -1.45
CA ALA A 135 29.55 5.17 -0.67
C ALA A 135 29.57 3.64 -0.44
N LYS A 136 28.42 3.01 -0.14
CA LYS A 136 28.34 1.56 0.05
C LYS A 136 28.57 0.78 -1.25
N ILE A 137 28.05 1.26 -2.39
CA ILE A 137 28.23 0.60 -3.69
C ILE A 137 29.71 0.70 -4.13
N GLU A 138 30.32 1.87 -3.99
CA GLU A 138 31.73 2.10 -4.30
C GLU A 138 32.66 1.29 -3.37
N ALA A 139 32.32 1.20 -2.08
CA ALA A 139 33.06 0.37 -1.12
C ALA A 139 33.01 -1.13 -1.46
N ALA A 140 31.93 -1.60 -2.09
CA ALA A 140 31.82 -2.96 -2.61
C ALA A 140 32.50 -3.15 -3.99
N GLY A 141 33.15 -2.12 -4.53
CA GLY A 141 33.81 -2.14 -5.84
C GLY A 141 32.86 -1.98 -7.03
N GLY A 142 31.62 -1.55 -6.78
CA GLY A 142 30.62 -1.30 -7.82
C GLY A 142 30.73 0.08 -8.47
N THR A 143 30.03 0.27 -9.59
CA THR A 143 29.96 1.54 -10.31
C THR A 143 28.58 2.16 -10.20
N VAL A 144 28.51 3.48 -10.04
CA VAL A 144 27.27 4.24 -9.92
C VAL A 144 27.14 5.16 -11.12
N GLU A 145 26.08 4.99 -11.91
CA GLU A 145 25.75 5.88 -13.03
C GLU A 145 24.38 6.53 -12.79
N GLU A 146 24.35 7.86 -12.78
CA GLU A 146 23.12 8.64 -12.65
C GLU A 146 22.59 8.96 -14.05
N VAL A 147 21.49 8.32 -14.44
CA VAL A 147 20.85 8.52 -15.75
C VAL A 147 19.84 9.64 -15.61
N VAL A 148 20.11 10.79 -16.24
CA VAL A 148 19.15 11.89 -16.29
C VAL A 148 18.07 11.52 -17.31
N ARG A 149 16.88 11.13 -16.84
CA ARG A 149 15.72 11.03 -17.73
C ARG A 149 15.32 12.41 -18.23
N ALA A 150 15.24 12.57 -19.55
CA ALA A 150 14.55 13.70 -20.16
C ALA A 150 13.07 13.64 -19.74
N THR A 151 12.58 14.69 -19.11
CA THR A 151 11.17 14.77 -18.73
C THR A 151 10.33 14.83 -20.01
N GLU A 152 9.65 13.75 -20.36
CA GLU A 152 8.58 13.81 -21.37
C GLU A 152 7.47 14.69 -20.81
N THR A 153 7.42 15.92 -21.31
CA THR A 153 6.34 16.87 -21.13
C THR A 153 5.04 16.22 -21.63
N GLY A 154 4.13 15.92 -20.72
CA GLY A 154 2.76 15.46 -21.00
C GLY A 154 1.75 16.39 -20.35
#